data_AF-Q3A8U2-F1
#
_entry.id   AF-Q3A8U2-F1
#
_cell.length_a   1.000
_cell.length_b   1.000
_cell.length_c   1.000
_cell.angle_alpha   90.00
_cell.angle_beta   90.00
_cell.angle_gamma   90.00
#
_symmetry.space_group_name_H-M   'P 1'
#
loop_
_entity.id
_entity.type
_entity.pdbx_description
1 polymer ?
#
loop_
_entity_poly.entity_id
_entity_poly.type
_entity_poly.pdbx_seq_one_letter_code
_entity_poly.pdbx_strand_id
1 'polypeptide(L)'
;MTTWKIYIVNYMVNLNMRMYVRDWKMLYGIIFSSLELPDYPTIYDYLLLSLRKKDVIATFNWDPLLLQAYRRVYKITSKLPKLLFLHGNVAVGVCEQCKRVGFIKDKCSKCGKQLKRSRLLYPIKKKNYHLDPFIKSQWDAIQHYLKYAYSFTVFGYSAPKSDVSAIELLKQAWGSPGERNLEQIQIIDIKEDEELREAWDDFIHTHHYETHKSFFESSLAKYPRRINEAYWAMFMECEFVDTHEFREGLSFEELKEQVQNLVQYEEDE
;
A
#
# COMPACT_ATOMS: atom_id res chain seq x y z
N MET A 1 -4.24 7.14 20.00
CA MET A 1 -3.97 8.22 19.00
C MET A 1 -3.64 7.55 17.66
N THR A 2 -4.40 7.87 16.61
CA THR A 2 -4.58 7.08 15.38
C THR A 2 -3.62 7.49 14.24
N THR A 3 -2.60 6.67 13.99
CA THR A 3 -1.63 6.82 12.90
C THR A 3 -2.05 6.05 11.65
N TRP A 4 -2.10 6.76 10.51
CA TRP A 4 -2.55 6.26 9.20
C TRP A 4 -1.33 6.14 8.28
N LYS A 5 -0.94 4.92 7.90
CA LYS A 5 0.10 4.69 6.87
C LYS A 5 -0.55 4.69 5.51
N ILE A 6 0.04 5.31 4.50
CA ILE A 6 -0.09 5.03 3.06
C ILE A 6 1.31 5.33 2.51
N TYR A 7 2.01 4.56 1.65
CA TYR A 7 1.68 4.08 0.30
C TYR A 7 2.30 2.73 -0.12
N ILE A 8 1.54 2.06 -1.00
CA ILE A 8 1.90 1.30 -2.21
C ILE A 8 3.26 0.61 -2.27
N VAL A 9 3.18 -0.72 -2.17
CA VAL A 9 4.15 -1.70 -2.65
C VAL A 9 3.92 -1.99 -4.12
N ASN A 10 4.99 -1.94 -4.92
CA ASN A 10 4.94 -2.38 -6.30
C ASN A 10 6.21 -3.03 -6.85
N TYR A 11 6.06 -4.24 -7.38
CA TYR A 11 7.04 -4.92 -8.21
C TYR A 11 6.51 -4.93 -9.65
N MET A 12 7.23 -4.34 -10.60
CA MET A 12 6.96 -4.51 -12.03
C MET A 12 7.95 -5.51 -12.62
N VAL A 13 7.43 -6.62 -13.14
CA VAL A 13 8.19 -7.47 -14.07
C VAL A 13 8.37 -6.69 -15.38
N ASN A 14 9.62 -6.52 -15.77
CA ASN A 14 10.03 -5.88 -17.01
C ASN A 14 9.58 -6.74 -18.21
N LEU A 15 8.54 -6.30 -18.93
CA LEU A 15 8.21 -6.85 -20.24
C LEU A 15 8.36 -5.75 -21.28
N ASN A 16 9.55 -5.69 -21.88
CA ASN A 16 9.80 -4.97 -23.11
C ASN A 16 9.03 -5.68 -24.23
N MET A 17 7.85 -5.18 -24.59
CA MET A 17 7.15 -5.63 -25.80
C MET A 17 6.54 -4.43 -26.54
N ARG A 18 7.22 -4.00 -27.61
CA ARG A 18 6.61 -3.20 -28.67
C ARG A 18 5.67 -4.12 -29.46
N MET A 19 4.36 -3.90 -29.39
CA MET A 19 3.40 -4.52 -30.30
C MET A 19 2.36 -3.52 -30.78
N TYR A 20 2.42 -3.08 -32.03
CA TYR A 20 1.33 -2.32 -32.64
C TYR A 20 0.07 -3.19 -32.78
N VAL A 21 -0.92 -3.06 -31.89
CA VAL A 21 -2.28 -3.60 -32.09
C VAL A 21 -3.32 -2.60 -31.57
N ARG A 22 -4.42 -2.44 -32.29
CA ARG A 22 -5.45 -1.41 -32.09
C ARG A 22 -6.35 -1.59 -30.85
N ASP A 23 -6.15 -2.62 -30.02
CA ASP A 23 -7.04 -2.97 -28.88
C ASP A 23 -6.31 -3.38 -27.58
N TRP A 24 -5.38 -2.54 -27.10
CA TRP A 24 -4.58 -2.83 -25.90
C TRP A 24 -5.39 -3.00 -24.59
N LYS A 25 -6.49 -2.27 -24.40
CA LYS A 25 -7.25 -2.26 -23.12
C LYS A 25 -7.80 -3.63 -22.75
N MET A 26 -8.25 -4.40 -23.75
CA MET A 26 -8.85 -5.71 -23.54
C MET A 26 -7.78 -6.77 -23.22
N LEU A 27 -6.63 -6.73 -23.90
CA LEU A 27 -5.54 -7.67 -23.69
C LEU A 27 -4.90 -7.52 -22.30
N TYR A 28 -4.68 -6.28 -21.87
CA TYR A 28 -4.19 -5.96 -20.52
C TYR A 28 -5.14 -6.50 -19.44
N GLY A 29 -6.44 -6.22 -19.56
CA GLY A 29 -7.44 -6.72 -18.60
C GLY A 29 -7.44 -8.25 -18.46
N ILE A 30 -7.27 -8.98 -19.57
CA ILE A 30 -7.25 -10.45 -19.58
C ILE A 30 -5.99 -10.99 -18.89
N ILE A 31 -4.81 -10.52 -19.29
CA ILE A 31 -3.52 -11.00 -18.73
C ILE A 31 -3.47 -10.75 -17.22
N PHE A 32 -3.76 -9.52 -16.78
CA PHE A 32 -3.72 -9.19 -15.36
C PHE A 32 -4.77 -9.95 -14.54
N SER A 33 -5.95 -10.22 -15.09
CA SER A 33 -6.98 -10.98 -14.38
C SER A 33 -6.63 -12.45 -14.13
N SER A 34 -5.66 -13.00 -14.85
CA SER A 34 -5.23 -14.40 -14.74
C SER A 34 -4.10 -14.64 -13.73
N LEU A 35 -3.55 -13.57 -13.14
CA LEU A 35 -2.48 -13.68 -12.15
C LEU A 35 -3.01 -14.26 -10.84
N GLU A 36 -2.31 -15.24 -10.29
CA GLU A 36 -2.66 -15.90 -9.04
C GLU A 36 -1.45 -15.96 -8.10
N LEU A 37 -1.70 -15.80 -6.80
CA LEU A 37 -0.67 -16.00 -5.78
C LEU A 37 -0.39 -17.50 -5.59
N PRO A 38 0.87 -17.87 -5.27
CA PRO A 38 1.19 -19.24 -4.90
C PRO A 38 0.57 -19.63 -3.54
N ASP A 39 0.55 -20.92 -3.22
CA ASP A 39 -0.05 -21.44 -1.98
C ASP A 39 0.75 -21.16 -0.70
N TYR A 40 1.96 -20.60 -0.82
CA TYR A 40 2.78 -20.18 0.31
C TYR A 40 2.70 -18.66 0.54
N PRO A 41 3.05 -18.17 1.75
CA PRO A 41 3.05 -16.74 2.03
C PRO A 41 4.00 -15.96 1.12
N THR A 42 3.51 -14.84 0.59
CA THR A 42 4.28 -13.89 -0.22
C THR A 42 4.39 -12.56 0.51
N ILE A 43 5.25 -11.66 0.01
CA ILE A 43 5.45 -10.31 0.57
C ILE A 43 4.12 -9.56 0.76
N TYR A 44 3.12 -9.78 -0.10
CA TYR A 44 1.80 -9.17 0.08
C TYR A 44 1.11 -9.59 1.38
N ASP A 45 1.26 -10.84 1.82
CA ASP A 45 0.69 -11.30 3.09
C ASP A 45 1.42 -10.68 4.27
N TYR A 46 2.76 -10.74 4.25
CA TYR A 46 3.58 -10.14 5.31
C TYR A 46 3.29 -8.65 5.44
N LEU A 47 3.20 -7.92 4.33
CA LEU A 47 2.82 -6.51 4.31
C LEU A 47 1.44 -6.25 4.92
N LEU A 48 0.43 -7.06 4.56
CA LEU A 48 -0.92 -6.87 5.08
C LEU A 48 -1.00 -7.18 6.58
N LEU A 49 -0.28 -8.21 7.02
CA LEU A 49 -0.24 -8.65 8.41
C LEU A 49 0.61 -7.74 9.30
N SER A 50 1.61 -7.05 8.73
CA SER A 50 2.44 -6.05 9.44
C SER A 50 1.71 -4.72 9.68
N LEU A 51 0.46 -4.60 9.25
CA LEU A 51 -0.34 -3.39 9.33
C LEU A 51 -1.63 -3.60 10.12
N ARG A 52 -2.13 -2.53 10.76
CA ARG A 52 -3.36 -2.55 11.56
C ARG A 52 -4.54 -1.96 10.80
N LYS A 53 -5.74 -2.10 11.38
CA LYS A 53 -6.98 -1.49 10.87
C LYS A 53 -6.96 0.04 10.73
N LYS A 54 -6.13 0.72 11.53
CA LYS A 54 -5.86 2.18 11.42
C LYS A 54 -4.96 2.53 10.24
N ASP A 55 -4.23 1.56 9.70
CA ASP A 55 -3.31 1.78 8.60
C ASP A 55 -4.03 1.65 7.24
N VAL A 56 -3.38 2.13 6.19
CA VAL A 56 -3.91 2.12 4.84
C VAL A 56 -2.81 1.70 3.84
N ILE A 57 -3.19 1.00 2.79
CA ILE A 57 -2.34 0.74 1.64
C ILE A 57 -3.05 1.34 0.45
N ALA A 58 -2.52 2.41 -0.12
CA ALA A 58 -2.89 2.76 -1.49
C ALA A 58 -2.11 1.87 -2.44
N THR A 59 -2.65 1.54 -3.60
CA THR A 59 -1.88 0.94 -4.69
C THR A 59 -2.21 1.55 -6.05
N PHE A 60 -1.19 1.61 -6.91
CA PHE A 60 -1.29 1.97 -8.31
C PHE A 60 -1.51 0.73 -9.18
N ASN A 61 -1.50 -0.47 -8.57
CA ASN A 61 -1.63 -1.73 -9.29
C ASN A 61 -3.02 -2.04 -9.77
N TRP A 62 -3.05 -2.44 -11.03
CA TRP A 62 -4.22 -3.04 -11.63
C TRP A 62 -4.35 -4.53 -11.32
N ASP A 63 -3.26 -5.24 -10.98
CA ASP A 63 -3.26 -6.69 -10.77
C ASP A 63 -4.06 -7.14 -9.53
N PRO A 64 -4.55 -8.38 -9.49
CA PRO A 64 -5.42 -8.88 -8.43
C PRO A 64 -4.66 -9.28 -7.15
N LEU A 65 -3.32 -9.29 -7.13
CA LEU A 65 -2.53 -10.05 -6.15
C LEU A 65 -2.69 -9.51 -4.73
N LEU A 66 -2.59 -8.19 -4.54
CA LEU A 66 -2.80 -7.58 -3.21
C LEU A 66 -4.20 -7.91 -2.65
N LEU A 67 -5.21 -7.91 -3.52
CA LEU A 67 -6.57 -8.23 -3.11
C LEU A 67 -6.69 -9.72 -2.76
N GLN A 68 -6.13 -10.62 -3.58
CA GLN A 68 -6.05 -12.06 -3.27
C GLN A 68 -5.37 -12.33 -1.92
N ALA A 69 -4.23 -11.68 -1.65
CA ALA A 69 -3.53 -11.74 -0.37
C ALA A 69 -4.46 -11.31 0.77
N TYR A 70 -5.14 -10.16 0.62
CA TYR A 70 -6.11 -9.67 1.60
C TYR A 70 -7.17 -10.71 1.95
N ARG A 71 -7.72 -11.42 0.96
CA ARG A 71 -8.72 -12.47 1.19
C ARG A 71 -8.18 -13.65 1.98
N ARG A 72 -6.95 -14.09 1.71
CA ARG A 72 -6.37 -15.23 2.42
C ARG A 72 -5.94 -14.84 3.83
N VAL A 73 -5.31 -13.68 4.03
CA VAL A 73 -4.91 -13.22 5.37
C VAL A 73 -6.09 -12.80 6.24
N TYR A 74 -7.25 -12.50 5.65
CA TYR A 74 -8.49 -12.29 6.41
C TYR A 74 -8.90 -13.52 7.24
N LYS A 75 -8.45 -14.73 6.85
CA LYS A 75 -8.64 -15.96 7.62
C LYS A 75 -7.75 -16.00 8.89
N ILE A 76 -6.68 -15.21 8.93
CA ILE A 76 -5.77 -15.08 10.07
C ILE A 76 -6.30 -14.00 11.03
N THR A 77 -6.58 -12.81 10.51
CA THR A 77 -7.13 -11.69 11.30
C THR A 77 -8.00 -10.78 10.44
N SER A 78 -9.03 -10.18 11.06
CA SER A 78 -9.87 -9.15 10.43
C SER A 78 -9.35 -7.73 10.67
N LYS A 79 -8.29 -7.55 11.49
CA LYS A 79 -7.70 -6.24 11.83
C LYS A 79 -6.67 -5.76 10.80
N LEU A 80 -7.08 -5.78 9.53
CA LEU A 80 -6.24 -5.46 8.36
C LEU A 80 -6.37 -3.99 7.91
N PRO A 81 -5.35 -3.44 7.23
CA PRO A 81 -5.38 -2.06 6.73
C PRO A 81 -6.46 -1.83 5.69
N LYS A 82 -6.87 -0.58 5.50
CA LYS A 82 -7.75 -0.21 4.38
C LYS A 82 -6.97 -0.25 3.07
N LEU A 83 -7.57 -0.75 1.99
CA LEU A 83 -6.97 -0.70 0.66
C LEU A 83 -7.56 0.45 -0.16
N LEU A 84 -6.71 1.24 -0.82
CA LEU A 84 -7.10 2.26 -1.80
C LEU A 84 -6.51 1.93 -3.17
N PHE A 85 -7.28 2.02 -4.25
CA PHE A 85 -6.82 1.66 -5.59
C PHE A 85 -6.78 2.90 -6.49
N LEU A 86 -5.66 3.62 -6.50
CA LEU A 86 -5.52 4.96 -7.10
C LEU A 86 -5.67 4.98 -8.63
N HIS A 87 -5.41 3.85 -9.29
CA HIS A 87 -5.66 3.68 -10.72
C HIS A 87 -6.79 2.69 -11.05
N GLY A 88 -7.55 2.27 -10.03
CA GLY A 88 -8.48 1.15 -10.15
C GLY A 88 -7.75 -0.19 -10.09
N ASN A 89 -8.51 -1.28 -10.21
CA ASN A 89 -7.96 -2.64 -10.11
C ASN A 89 -8.87 -3.65 -10.81
N VAL A 90 -8.28 -4.64 -11.47
CA VAL A 90 -9.04 -5.64 -12.27
C VAL A 90 -9.93 -6.52 -11.41
N ALA A 91 -9.60 -6.69 -10.13
CA ALA A 91 -10.32 -7.53 -9.19
C ALA A 91 -11.30 -6.76 -8.30
N VAL A 92 -11.31 -5.43 -8.35
CA VAL A 92 -12.15 -4.60 -7.46
C VAL A 92 -13.53 -4.38 -8.05
N GLY A 93 -14.53 -4.72 -7.25
CA GLY A 93 -15.92 -4.38 -7.45
C GLY A 93 -16.33 -3.17 -6.61
N VAL A 94 -17.14 -2.27 -7.19
CA VAL A 94 -17.64 -1.05 -6.56
C VAL A 94 -19.16 -1.05 -6.52
N CYS A 95 -19.72 -0.69 -5.37
CA CYS A 95 -21.12 -0.32 -5.23
C CYS A 95 -21.22 1.20 -5.18
N GLU A 96 -21.56 1.83 -6.31
CA GLU A 96 -21.67 3.29 -6.42
C GLU A 96 -22.70 3.86 -5.43
N GLN A 97 -23.84 3.18 -5.27
CA GLN A 97 -24.93 3.61 -4.38
C GLN A 97 -24.51 3.64 -2.90
N CYS A 98 -23.77 2.62 -2.46
CA CYS A 98 -23.37 2.48 -1.05
C CYS A 98 -21.94 2.96 -0.78
N LYS A 99 -21.21 3.39 -1.82
CA LYS A 99 -19.78 3.75 -1.79
C LYS A 99 -18.93 2.68 -1.09
N ARG A 100 -19.21 1.40 -1.38
CA ARG A 100 -18.48 0.24 -0.84
C ARG A 100 -17.66 -0.44 -1.92
N VAL A 101 -16.53 -1.01 -1.51
CA VAL A 101 -15.61 -1.80 -2.34
C VAL A 101 -15.52 -3.22 -1.83
N GLY A 102 -15.29 -4.16 -2.74
CA GLY A 102 -15.10 -5.59 -2.48
C GLY A 102 -14.56 -6.29 -3.71
N PHE A 103 -14.62 -7.62 -3.76
CA PHE A 103 -14.20 -8.34 -4.97
C PHE A 103 -15.22 -8.19 -6.08
N ILE A 104 -14.72 -8.18 -7.31
CA ILE A 104 -15.51 -8.33 -8.50
C ILE A 104 -16.30 -9.65 -8.39
N LYS A 105 -17.62 -9.58 -8.63
CA LYS A 105 -18.62 -10.65 -8.42
C LYS A 105 -19.21 -10.75 -7.00
N ASP A 106 -18.63 -10.13 -5.98
CA ASP A 106 -19.27 -10.12 -4.65
C ASP A 106 -20.56 -9.30 -4.66
N LYS A 107 -21.39 -9.50 -3.63
CA LYS A 107 -22.54 -8.65 -3.34
C LYS A 107 -22.13 -7.57 -2.35
N CYS A 108 -22.67 -6.36 -2.54
CA CYS A 108 -22.51 -5.28 -1.59
C CYS A 108 -23.07 -5.69 -0.23
N SER A 109 -22.24 -5.65 0.81
CA SER A 109 -22.63 -5.98 2.19
C SER A 109 -23.67 -5.02 2.80
N LYS A 110 -24.07 -3.94 2.10
CA LYS A 110 -25.12 -3.01 2.55
C LYS A 110 -26.45 -3.22 1.84
N CYS A 111 -26.43 -3.30 0.51
CA CYS A 111 -27.64 -3.32 -0.31
C CYS A 111 -27.87 -4.65 -1.06
N GLY A 112 -26.97 -5.62 -0.93
CA GLY A 112 -27.06 -6.93 -1.58
C GLY A 112 -26.86 -6.93 -3.10
N LYS A 113 -26.78 -5.77 -3.76
CA LYS A 113 -26.56 -5.66 -5.21
C LYS A 113 -25.16 -6.13 -5.58
N GLN A 114 -25.02 -6.73 -6.76
CA GLN A 114 -23.71 -7.15 -7.28
C GLN A 114 -22.80 -5.95 -7.49
N LEU A 115 -21.53 -6.10 -7.12
CA LEU A 115 -20.52 -5.07 -7.32
C LEU A 115 -20.17 -4.94 -8.81
N LYS A 116 -20.13 -3.72 -9.32
CA LYS A 116 -19.73 -3.43 -10.71
C LYS A 116 -18.21 -3.33 -10.80
N ARG A 117 -17.63 -3.69 -11.94
CA ARG A 117 -16.18 -3.55 -12.15
C ARG A 117 -15.74 -2.10 -11.96
N SER A 118 -14.65 -1.88 -11.22
CA SER A 118 -14.00 -0.57 -11.15
C SER A 118 -13.46 -0.17 -12.53
N ARG A 119 -13.44 1.13 -12.83
CA ARG A 119 -12.77 1.65 -14.03
C ARG A 119 -11.26 1.64 -13.81
N LEU A 120 -10.52 1.25 -14.86
CA LEU A 120 -9.06 1.32 -14.86
C LEU A 120 -8.60 2.63 -15.49
N LEU A 121 -7.73 3.36 -14.80
CA LEU A 121 -7.02 4.50 -15.37
C LEU A 121 -5.75 4.01 -16.05
N TYR A 122 -5.79 3.92 -17.38
CA TYR A 122 -4.63 3.56 -18.20
C TYR A 122 -3.54 4.65 -18.17
N PRO A 123 -2.28 4.31 -18.46
CA PRO A 123 -1.16 5.25 -18.39
C PRO A 123 -1.16 6.12 -19.66
N ILE A 124 -1.99 7.15 -19.65
CA ILE A 124 -2.00 8.21 -20.68
C ILE A 124 -1.36 9.48 -20.11
N LYS A 125 -0.67 10.27 -20.94
CA LYS A 125 0.11 11.46 -20.50
C LYS A 125 -0.67 12.48 -19.67
N LYS A 126 -2.00 12.54 -19.79
CA LYS A 126 -2.88 13.36 -18.94
C LYS A 126 -3.96 12.46 -18.35
N LYS A 127 -3.74 12.01 -17.11
CA LYS A 127 -4.76 11.27 -16.33
C LYS A 127 -5.69 12.30 -15.68
N ASN A 128 -6.99 12.18 -15.90
CA ASN A 128 -7.98 13.00 -15.19
C ASN A 128 -8.63 12.16 -14.10
N TYR A 129 -8.05 12.23 -12.90
CA TYR A 129 -8.47 11.48 -11.72
C TYR A 129 -9.88 11.85 -11.22
N HIS A 130 -10.43 12.97 -11.70
CA HIS A 130 -11.73 13.50 -11.25
C HIS A 130 -12.93 12.97 -12.05
N LEU A 131 -12.70 12.26 -13.16
CA LEU A 131 -13.79 11.79 -14.04
C LEU A 131 -14.53 10.57 -13.50
N ASP A 132 -13.89 9.78 -12.65
CA ASP A 132 -14.50 8.59 -12.06
C ASP A 132 -14.75 8.80 -10.56
N PRO A 133 -16.00 8.75 -10.08
CA PRO A 133 -16.32 9.00 -8.67
C PRO A 133 -15.63 8.05 -7.70
N PHE A 134 -15.38 6.80 -8.11
CA PHE A 134 -14.65 5.84 -7.29
C PHE A 134 -13.19 6.26 -7.18
N ILE A 135 -12.51 6.46 -8.31
CA ILE A 135 -11.10 6.88 -8.31
C ILE A 135 -10.92 8.20 -7.55
N LYS A 136 -11.78 9.19 -7.80
CA LYS A 136 -11.75 10.45 -7.04
C LYS A 136 -11.85 10.19 -5.53
N SER A 137 -12.75 9.32 -5.08
CA SER A 137 -12.87 8.99 -3.65
C SER A 137 -11.62 8.30 -3.09
N GLN A 138 -10.89 7.53 -3.90
CA GLN A 138 -9.62 6.93 -3.48
C GLN A 138 -8.56 8.02 -3.30
N TRP A 139 -8.48 8.97 -4.24
CA TRP A 139 -7.60 10.14 -4.20
C TRP A 139 -7.93 11.09 -3.03
N ASP A 140 -9.20 11.40 -2.81
CA ASP A 140 -9.62 12.22 -1.66
C ASP A 140 -9.23 11.53 -0.33
N ALA A 141 -9.39 10.20 -0.24
CA ALA A 141 -9.04 9.44 0.96
C ALA A 141 -7.53 9.43 1.22
N ILE A 142 -6.72 9.17 0.20
CA ILE A 142 -5.26 9.18 0.36
C ILE A 142 -4.76 10.56 0.82
N GLN A 143 -5.24 11.64 0.20
CA GLN A 143 -4.84 12.99 0.59
C GLN A 143 -5.19 13.30 2.04
N HIS A 144 -6.36 12.86 2.51
CA HIS A 144 -6.73 12.99 3.91
C HIS A 144 -5.77 12.25 4.83
N TYR A 145 -5.48 10.98 4.56
CA TYR A 145 -4.62 10.18 5.42
C TYR A 145 -3.17 10.66 5.45
N LEU A 146 -2.61 11.02 4.29
CA LEU A 146 -1.27 11.60 4.19
C LEU A 146 -1.10 12.83 5.07
N LYS A 147 -2.10 13.71 5.06
CA LYS A 147 -2.07 14.96 5.81
C LYS A 147 -1.85 14.74 7.30
N TYR A 148 -2.34 13.63 7.86
CA TYR A 148 -2.24 13.29 9.28
C TYR A 148 -1.30 12.11 9.57
N ALA A 149 -0.51 11.67 8.59
CA ALA A 149 0.39 10.55 8.77
C ALA A 149 1.61 10.97 9.60
N TYR A 150 2.00 10.11 10.56
CA TYR A 150 3.25 10.25 11.33
C TYR A 150 4.44 9.64 10.57
N SER A 151 4.19 8.57 9.82
CA SER A 151 5.22 7.92 9.02
C SER A 151 4.67 7.59 7.65
N PHE A 152 5.56 7.55 6.66
CA PHE A 152 5.22 7.19 5.29
C PHE A 152 6.23 6.19 4.72
N THR A 153 5.78 4.97 4.37
CA THR A 153 6.57 4.00 3.60
C THR A 153 6.23 4.06 2.11
N VAL A 154 7.25 4.15 1.24
CA VAL A 154 7.21 3.92 -0.21
C VAL A 154 7.84 2.57 -0.49
N PHE A 155 7.25 1.76 -1.38
CA PHE A 155 7.86 0.48 -1.73
C PHE A 155 7.79 0.22 -3.24
N GLY A 156 8.96 0.14 -3.86
CA GLY A 156 9.15 -0.24 -5.27
C GLY A 156 8.60 0.78 -6.26
N TYR A 157 8.52 2.04 -5.84
CA TYR A 157 8.04 3.13 -6.67
C TYR A 157 9.11 4.21 -6.78
N SER A 158 9.69 4.32 -7.97
CA SER A 158 10.82 5.22 -8.21
C SER A 158 10.41 6.64 -8.66
N ALA A 159 9.20 7.09 -8.30
CA ALA A 159 8.65 8.39 -8.68
C ALA A 159 8.92 8.81 -10.16
N PRO A 160 8.55 7.97 -11.16
CA PRO A 160 8.94 8.20 -12.55
C PRO A 160 8.42 9.54 -13.08
N LYS A 161 9.24 10.24 -13.89
CA LYS A 161 8.93 11.54 -14.52
C LYS A 161 7.60 11.57 -15.29
N SER A 162 7.05 10.41 -15.65
CA SER A 162 5.76 10.28 -16.34
C SER A 162 4.52 10.41 -15.43
N ASP A 163 4.68 10.35 -14.10
CA ASP A 163 3.56 10.39 -13.14
C ASP A 163 3.55 11.67 -12.29
N VAL A 164 3.90 12.81 -12.92
CA VAL A 164 3.96 14.14 -12.30
C VAL A 164 2.69 14.46 -11.53
N SER A 165 1.51 14.19 -12.12
CA SER A 165 0.23 14.52 -11.49
C SER A 165 -0.05 13.70 -10.23
N ALA A 166 0.40 12.45 -10.17
CA ALA A 166 0.27 11.65 -8.96
C ALA A 166 1.17 12.21 -7.86
N ILE A 167 2.46 12.42 -8.16
CA ILE A 167 3.44 12.97 -7.23
C ILE A 167 2.99 14.34 -6.69
N GLU A 168 2.50 15.21 -7.57
CA GLU A 168 2.00 16.53 -7.19
C GLU A 168 0.83 16.45 -6.21
N LEU A 169 -0.11 15.53 -6.42
CA LEU A 169 -1.23 15.30 -5.49
C LEU A 169 -0.76 14.78 -4.13
N LEU A 170 0.29 13.95 -4.09
CA LEU A 170 0.86 13.47 -2.83
C LEU A 170 1.59 14.61 -2.10
N LYS A 171 2.40 15.39 -2.82
CA LYS A 171 3.11 16.55 -2.29
C LYS A 171 2.15 17.57 -1.69
N GLN A 172 1.07 17.89 -2.39
CA GLN A 172 0.04 18.80 -1.90
C GLN A 172 -0.60 18.32 -0.59
N ALA A 173 -0.80 17.01 -0.44
CA ALA A 173 -1.34 16.43 0.78
C ALA A 173 -0.31 16.31 1.92
N TRP A 174 0.95 16.04 1.58
CA TRP A 174 2.05 15.96 2.52
C TRP A 174 2.39 17.33 3.10
N GLY A 175 2.43 18.37 2.28
CA GLY A 175 2.83 19.71 2.68
C GLY A 175 4.34 19.91 2.57
N SER A 176 4.86 20.93 3.25
CA SER A 176 6.29 21.26 3.22
C SER A 176 7.08 20.34 4.15
N PRO A 177 8.23 19.77 3.72
CA PRO A 177 9.10 19.00 4.61
C PRO A 177 9.50 19.76 5.87
N GLY A 178 9.61 21.09 5.83
CA GLY A 178 9.94 21.91 7.00
C GLY A 178 8.88 21.86 8.12
N GLU A 179 7.63 21.54 7.79
CA GLU A 179 6.53 21.37 8.74
C GLU A 179 6.38 19.90 9.19
N ARG A 180 7.26 19.02 8.68
CA ARG A 180 7.24 17.56 8.87
C ARG A 180 8.48 17.06 9.62
N ASN A 181 8.91 17.82 10.62
CA ASN A 181 10.18 17.62 11.31
C ASN A 181 10.15 16.53 12.39
N LEU A 182 9.03 15.82 12.59
CA LEU A 182 8.94 14.67 13.48
C LEU A 182 8.58 13.38 12.74
N GLU A 183 8.15 13.51 11.49
CA GLU A 183 7.71 12.41 10.65
C GLU A 183 8.89 11.64 10.07
N GLN A 184 8.69 10.32 9.90
CA GLN A 184 9.70 9.42 9.35
C GLN A 184 9.26 8.84 8.01
N ILE A 185 10.17 8.84 7.03
CA ILE A 185 9.95 8.20 5.73
C ILE A 185 10.72 6.89 5.64
N GLN A 186 10.14 5.88 5.02
CA GLN A 186 10.82 4.62 4.71
C GLN A 186 10.69 4.35 3.21
N ILE A 187 11.78 3.98 2.54
CA ILE A 187 11.77 3.67 1.11
C ILE A 187 12.34 2.27 0.92
N ILE A 188 11.52 1.34 0.44
CA ILE A 188 11.91 -0.04 0.17
C ILE A 188 12.05 -0.21 -1.34
N ASP A 189 13.28 -0.22 -1.85
CA ASP A 189 13.54 -0.32 -3.29
C ASP A 189 14.94 -0.91 -3.53
N ILE A 190 15.12 -1.61 -4.65
CA ILE A 190 16.39 -2.24 -5.04
C ILE A 190 17.45 -1.22 -5.47
N LYS A 191 17.04 0.01 -5.81
CA LYS A 191 17.91 1.13 -6.22
C LYS A 191 18.80 1.62 -5.08
N GLU A 192 19.85 2.36 -5.43
CA GLU A 192 20.80 2.90 -4.46
C GLU A 192 20.20 4.04 -3.63
N ASP A 193 20.66 4.17 -2.39
CA ASP A 193 20.15 5.13 -1.40
C ASP A 193 20.16 6.58 -1.94
N GLU A 194 21.26 7.00 -2.56
CA GLU A 194 21.41 8.35 -3.11
C GLU A 194 20.37 8.64 -4.21
N GLU A 195 20.10 7.67 -5.10
CA GLU A 195 19.08 7.81 -6.14
C GLU A 195 17.66 7.91 -5.53
N LEU A 196 17.39 7.14 -4.48
CA LEU A 196 16.10 7.16 -3.80
C LEU A 196 15.89 8.46 -3.03
N ARG A 197 16.94 8.95 -2.35
CA ARG A 197 16.93 10.22 -1.64
C ARG A 197 16.64 11.36 -2.61
N GLU A 198 17.33 11.44 -3.74
CA GLU A 198 17.08 12.46 -4.76
C GLU A 198 15.64 12.39 -5.31
N ALA A 199 15.13 11.18 -5.56
CA ALA A 199 13.79 10.99 -6.11
C ALA A 199 12.67 11.43 -5.13
N TRP A 200 12.94 11.37 -3.82
CA TRP A 200 11.96 11.63 -2.76
C TRP A 200 12.29 12.86 -1.91
N ASP A 201 13.30 13.65 -2.29
CA ASP A 201 13.82 14.80 -1.53
C ASP A 201 12.72 15.78 -1.11
N ASP A 202 11.76 16.05 -2.01
CA ASP A 202 10.61 16.93 -1.77
C ASP A 202 9.67 16.46 -0.64
N PHE A 203 9.83 15.24 -0.13
CA PHE A 203 9.06 14.71 1.01
C PHE A 203 9.91 14.62 2.28
N ILE A 204 11.24 14.50 2.15
CA ILE A 204 12.14 14.14 3.24
C ILE A 204 12.53 15.40 4.03
N HIS A 205 12.30 15.37 5.35
CA HIS A 205 12.85 16.39 6.23
C HIS A 205 14.29 16.03 6.63
N THR A 206 15.28 16.65 6.00
CA THR A 206 16.72 16.49 6.30
C THR A 206 17.22 15.04 6.26
N HIS A 207 17.24 14.34 7.40
CA HIS A 207 17.71 12.96 7.58
C HIS A 207 16.58 12.01 8.03
N HIS A 208 15.32 12.47 8.01
CA HIS A 208 14.16 11.72 8.50
C HIS A 208 13.66 10.71 7.47
N TYR A 209 14.57 9.87 7.01
CA TYR A 209 14.27 8.78 6.10
C TYR A 209 15.17 7.57 6.36
N GLU A 210 14.71 6.41 5.94
CA GLU A 210 15.52 5.19 5.85
C GLU A 210 15.24 4.47 4.54
N THR A 211 16.26 3.80 3.99
CA THR A 211 16.15 3.00 2.77
C THR A 211 16.47 1.54 3.07
N HIS A 212 15.76 0.63 2.41
CA HIS A 212 15.91 -0.81 2.57
C HIS A 212 15.83 -1.50 1.21
N LYS A 213 16.65 -2.53 0.96
CA LYS A 213 16.65 -3.24 -0.33
C LYS A 213 15.51 -4.24 -0.45
N SER A 214 14.97 -4.69 0.68
CA SER A 214 13.92 -5.71 0.74
C SER A 214 12.91 -5.43 1.86
N PHE A 215 11.73 -6.07 1.77
CA PHE A 215 10.73 -5.98 2.83
C PHE A 215 11.27 -6.52 4.16
N PHE A 216 12.00 -7.64 4.13
CA PHE A 216 12.45 -8.33 5.33
C PHE A 216 13.57 -7.59 6.07
N GLU A 217 14.28 -6.68 5.42
CA GLU A 217 15.24 -5.76 6.07
C GLU A 217 14.54 -4.53 6.70
N SER A 218 13.31 -4.24 6.29
CA SER A 218 12.62 -3.01 6.65
C SER A 218 12.09 -3.00 8.09
N SER A 219 11.88 -1.79 8.62
CA SER A 219 11.19 -1.60 9.90
C SER A 219 9.76 -2.16 9.93
N LEU A 220 9.10 -2.36 8.77
CA LEU A 220 7.79 -3.03 8.71
C LEU A 220 7.91 -4.52 9.04
N ALA A 221 8.99 -5.18 8.64
CA ALA A 221 9.25 -6.57 8.99
C ALA A 221 9.81 -6.70 10.40
N LYS A 222 10.66 -5.76 10.84
CA LYS A 222 11.27 -5.77 12.18
C LYS A 222 10.28 -5.51 13.31
N TYR A 223 9.34 -4.59 13.08
CA TYR A 223 8.30 -4.18 14.04
C TYR A 223 6.91 -4.33 13.44
N PRO A 224 6.50 -5.55 13.05
CA PRO A 224 5.21 -5.75 12.40
C PRO A 224 4.11 -5.28 13.34
N ARG A 225 3.18 -4.53 12.76
CA ARG A 225 2.07 -3.87 13.43
C ARG A 225 2.47 -2.74 14.40
N ARG A 226 3.72 -2.61 14.84
CA ARG A 226 4.16 -1.62 15.86
C ARG A 226 5.19 -0.59 15.40
N ILE A 227 5.43 -0.46 14.09
CA ILE A 227 6.45 0.45 13.55
C ILE A 227 6.39 1.89 14.09
N ASN A 228 5.19 2.46 14.28
CA ASN A 228 5.06 3.86 14.72
C ASN A 228 5.35 4.01 16.21
N GLU A 229 4.89 3.05 16.99
CA GLU A 229 5.20 2.92 18.41
C GLU A 229 6.73 2.72 18.58
N ALA A 230 7.34 1.91 17.71
CA ALA A 230 8.79 1.69 17.72
C ALA A 230 9.56 2.97 17.34
N TYR A 231 9.18 3.67 16.29
CA TYR A 231 9.81 4.96 15.94
C TYR A 231 9.66 5.99 17.05
N TRP A 232 8.48 6.08 17.66
CA TRP A 232 8.26 7.01 18.76
C TRP A 232 9.18 6.70 19.95
N ALA A 233 9.18 5.44 20.41
CA ALA A 233 10.03 5.00 21.50
C ALA A 233 11.52 5.26 21.21
N MET A 234 11.99 4.92 20.00
CA MET A 234 13.39 5.10 19.62
C MET A 234 13.78 6.58 19.45
N PHE A 235 12.95 7.40 18.81
CA PHE A 235 13.34 8.77 18.40
C PHE A 235 12.94 9.84 19.40
N MET A 236 11.86 9.64 20.16
CA MET A 236 11.34 10.62 21.11
C MET A 236 11.65 10.24 22.55
N GLU A 237 11.63 8.95 22.88
CA GLU A 237 11.84 8.45 24.25
C GLU A 237 13.24 7.87 24.46
N CYS A 238 14.01 7.68 23.37
CA CYS A 238 15.36 7.10 23.37
C CYS A 238 15.40 5.69 23.98
N GLU A 239 14.35 4.90 23.76
CA GLU A 239 14.22 3.54 24.28
C GLU A 239 14.57 2.47 23.22
N PHE A 240 15.13 1.35 23.69
CA PHE A 240 15.31 0.17 22.86
C PHE A 240 14.00 -0.62 22.79
N VAL A 241 13.63 -1.03 21.58
CA VAL A 241 12.36 -1.72 21.32
C VAL A 241 12.62 -3.17 20.96
N ASP A 242 11.95 -4.09 21.66
CA ASP A 242 12.01 -5.51 21.37
C ASP A 242 11.42 -5.81 19.97
N THR A 243 12.09 -6.68 19.23
CA THR A 243 11.70 -7.04 17.87
C THR A 243 10.87 -8.32 17.84
N HIS A 244 9.82 -8.32 17.03
CA HIS A 244 8.99 -9.51 16.74
C HIS A 244 8.99 -9.72 15.23
N GLU A 245 10.18 -9.96 14.70
CA GLU A 245 10.47 -9.83 13.27
C GLU A 245 9.78 -10.90 12.41
N PHE A 246 9.18 -10.45 11.30
CA PHE A 246 8.81 -11.32 10.20
C PHE A 246 10.04 -11.72 9.40
N ARG A 247 10.25 -13.03 9.28
CA ARG A 247 11.34 -13.60 8.48
C ARG A 247 10.79 -14.22 7.20
N GLU A 248 11.64 -14.30 6.19
CA GLU A 248 11.30 -14.99 4.96
C GLU A 248 11.10 -16.50 5.22
N GLY A 249 10.15 -17.10 4.50
CA GLY A 249 9.93 -18.55 4.53
C GLY A 249 8.98 -19.06 5.62
N LEU A 250 8.35 -18.18 6.40
CA LEU A 250 7.29 -18.60 7.34
C LEU A 250 6.09 -19.20 6.58
N SER A 251 5.51 -20.23 7.17
CA SER A 251 4.23 -20.82 6.77
C SER A 251 3.05 -19.97 7.23
N PHE A 252 1.85 -20.26 6.69
CA PHE A 252 0.63 -19.57 7.13
C PHE A 252 0.28 -19.84 8.60
N GLU A 253 0.60 -21.03 9.13
CA GLU A 253 0.33 -21.34 10.54
C GLU A 253 1.29 -20.59 11.46
N GLU A 254 2.59 -20.51 11.12
CA GLU A 254 3.56 -19.71 11.88
C GLU A 254 3.20 -18.22 11.84
N LEU A 255 2.84 -17.69 10.67
CA LEU A 255 2.35 -16.30 10.53
C LEU A 255 1.10 -16.06 11.37
N LYS A 256 0.18 -17.03 11.40
CA LYS A 256 -1.03 -16.92 12.19
C LYS A 256 -0.73 -16.88 13.68
N GLU A 257 0.13 -17.76 14.18
CA GLU A 257 0.55 -17.77 15.58
C GLU A 257 1.19 -16.43 15.97
N GLN A 258 2.18 -15.97 15.20
CA GLN A 258 2.86 -14.69 15.46
C GLN A 258 1.89 -13.51 15.44
N VAL A 259 1.02 -13.43 14.43
CA VAL A 259 0.08 -12.31 14.28
C VAL A 259 -0.99 -12.34 15.37
N GLN A 260 -1.47 -13.51 15.79
CA GLN A 260 -2.48 -13.60 16.84
C GLN A 260 -1.93 -13.07 18.18
N ASN A 261 -0.69 -13.40 18.53
CA ASN A 261 -0.02 -12.87 19.71
C ASN A 261 0.09 -11.33 19.65
N LEU A 262 0.52 -10.79 18.50
CA LEU A 262 0.61 -9.34 18.31
C LEU A 262 -0.77 -8.65 18.37
N VAL A 263 -1.78 -9.27 17.78
CA VAL A 263 -3.16 -8.75 17.75
C VAL A 263 -3.82 -8.76 19.12
N GLN A 264 -3.48 -9.73 19.97
CA GLN A 264 -3.94 -9.80 21.36
C GLN A 264 -3.29 -8.72 22.21
N TYR A 265 -1.96 -8.58 22.11
CA TYR A 265 -1.23 -7.54 22.81
C TYR A 265 -1.74 -6.12 22.48
N GLU A 266 -2.20 -5.89 21.24
CA GLU A 266 -2.87 -4.63 20.84
C GLU A 266 -4.24 -4.38 21.51
N GLU A 267 -4.90 -5.39 22.06
CA GLU A 267 -6.17 -5.22 22.81
C GLU A 267 -5.94 -4.96 24.29
N ASP A 268 -4.76 -5.35 24.79
CA ASP A 268 -4.37 -5.20 26.20
C ASP A 268 -3.69 -3.83 26.47
N GLU A 269 -3.27 -3.09 25.44
CA GLU A 269 -2.78 -1.69 25.47
C GLU A 269 -3.91 -0.64 25.42
#